data_AF-A0A1V3R4T6-F1
#
_entry.id   AF-A0A1V3R4T6-F1
#
_cell.length_a   1.000
_cell.length_b   1.000
_cell.length_c   1.000
_cell.angle_alpha   90.00
_cell.angle_beta   90.00
_cell.angle_gamma   90.00
#
_symmetry.space_group_name_H-M   'P 1'
#
loop_
_entity.id
_entity.type
_entity.pdbx_description
1 polymer ?
#
loop_
_entity_poly.entity_id
_entity_poly.type
_entity_poly.pdbx_seq_one_letter_code
_entity_poly.pdbx_strand_id
1 'polypeptide(L)'
;MKPRLIILSDLWGKEKSKWVSDYVELLKDKFEIQYYDCCELGEIDKTNYVEENLHNQFINGGIEKAVANLLKTEKNPIDILAFSIGGTIAWKSALKGLNFRNLFAVSSTRLRYEDKTPNGIIKLYYGENDSNIPNNDWFETLSIDFEIIKNMEHDFYTEIDCTTLICNEILKKIHTIC
;
A
#
# COMPACT_ATOMS: atom_id res chain seq x y z
N MET A 1 -4.88 -24.18 -2.28
CA MET A 1 -3.77 -23.41 -1.66
C MET A 1 -4.19 -21.94 -1.66
N LYS A 2 -4.03 -21.21 -0.55
CA LYS A 2 -4.42 -19.80 -0.48
C LYS A 2 -3.43 -18.96 -1.29
N PRO A 3 -3.87 -17.95 -2.09
CA PRO A 3 -2.96 -16.98 -2.67
C PRO A 3 -2.19 -16.24 -1.58
N ARG A 4 -0.96 -15.84 -1.88
CA ARG A 4 -0.12 -15.05 -0.95
C ARG A 4 -0.41 -13.57 -1.11
N LEU A 5 -0.71 -12.90 0.00
CA LEU A 5 -0.91 -11.45 0.10
C LEU A 5 0.17 -10.86 1.00
N ILE A 6 0.87 -9.84 0.54
CA ILE A 6 1.72 -9.03 1.41
C ILE A 6 0.97 -7.78 1.85
N ILE A 7 1.19 -7.36 3.10
CA ILE A 7 0.71 -6.10 3.63
C ILE A 7 1.92 -5.20 3.91
N LEU A 8 1.99 -4.03 3.26
CA LEU A 8 3.03 -3.03 3.50
C LEU A 8 2.49 -1.90 4.38
N SER A 9 3.15 -1.64 5.50
CA SER A 9 2.74 -0.60 6.46
C SER A 9 2.81 0.82 5.90
N ASP A 10 2.22 1.75 6.64
CA ASP A 10 2.45 3.19 6.44
C ASP A 10 3.81 3.64 7.02
N LEU A 11 4.00 4.96 7.11
CA LEU A 11 5.23 5.61 7.57
C LEU A 11 5.59 5.26 9.01
N TRP A 12 4.62 4.86 9.82
CA TRP A 12 4.84 4.58 11.22
C TRP A 12 5.46 3.19 11.42
N GLY A 13 5.26 2.27 10.49
CA GLY A 13 5.71 0.90 10.71
C GLY A 13 4.89 0.20 11.80
N LYS A 14 5.41 -0.90 12.32
CA LYS A 14 4.66 -1.79 13.22
C LYS A 14 4.22 -1.12 14.53
N GLU A 15 4.95 -0.11 15.00
CA GLU A 15 4.73 0.52 16.31
C GLU A 15 3.40 1.28 16.41
N LYS A 16 2.84 1.78 15.30
CA LYS A 16 1.48 2.38 15.26
C LYS A 16 0.53 1.69 14.27
N SER A 17 0.87 0.48 13.81
CA SER A 17 0.06 -0.28 12.86
C SER A 17 -0.93 -1.26 13.53
N LYS A 18 -1.53 -0.91 14.69
CA LYS A 18 -2.48 -1.82 15.37
C LYS A 18 -3.67 -2.18 14.48
N TRP A 19 -4.13 -1.24 13.67
CA TRP A 19 -5.22 -1.40 12.69
C TRP A 19 -4.95 -2.51 11.66
N VAL A 20 -3.69 -2.91 11.42
CA VAL A 20 -3.37 -4.00 10.49
C VAL A 20 -3.98 -5.33 10.93
N SER A 21 -4.18 -5.55 12.24
CA SER A 21 -4.82 -6.78 12.71
C SER A 21 -6.22 -6.95 12.13
N ASP A 22 -6.96 -5.87 11.91
CA ASP A 22 -8.31 -5.93 11.37
C ASP A 22 -8.30 -6.39 9.91
N TYR A 23 -7.33 -5.91 9.11
CA TYR A 23 -7.11 -6.41 7.75
C TYR A 23 -6.71 -7.89 7.74
N VAL A 24 -5.80 -8.29 8.63
CA VAL A 24 -5.36 -9.69 8.73
C VAL A 24 -6.54 -10.60 9.09
N GLU A 25 -7.32 -10.24 10.09
CA GLU A 25 -8.47 -11.03 10.55
C GLU A 25 -9.53 -11.21 9.47
N LEU A 26 -9.80 -10.16 8.69
CA LEU A 26 -10.79 -10.20 7.60
C LEU A 26 -10.30 -10.98 6.37
N LEU A 27 -8.99 -11.05 6.12
CA LEU A 27 -8.42 -11.61 4.90
C LEU A 27 -7.78 -13.00 5.08
N LYS A 28 -7.45 -13.41 6.32
CA LYS A 28 -6.69 -14.64 6.61
C LYS A 28 -7.35 -15.93 6.10
N ASP A 29 -8.67 -15.96 5.96
CA ASP A 29 -9.36 -17.16 5.48
C ASP A 29 -9.19 -17.39 3.97
N LYS A 30 -8.83 -16.34 3.23
CA LYS A 30 -8.63 -16.39 1.77
C LYS A 30 -7.17 -16.29 1.37
N PHE A 31 -6.33 -15.68 2.20
CA PHE A 31 -4.92 -15.44 1.89
C PHE A 31 -3.96 -16.09 2.87
N GLU A 32 -2.76 -16.42 2.37
CA GLU A 32 -1.56 -16.54 3.20
C GLU A 32 -0.94 -15.15 3.32
N ILE A 33 -1.01 -14.55 4.51
CA ILE A 33 -0.67 -13.13 4.71
C ILE A 33 0.72 -12.98 5.30
N GLN A 34 1.53 -12.12 4.68
CA GLN A 34 2.82 -11.66 5.22
C GLN A 34 2.79 -10.15 5.41
N TYR A 35 3.01 -9.67 6.63
CA TYR A 35 3.19 -8.25 6.90
C TYR A 35 4.65 -7.83 6.75
N TYR A 36 4.89 -6.64 6.21
CA TYR A 36 6.18 -5.96 6.20
C TYR A 36 6.06 -4.57 6.80
N ASP A 37 6.94 -4.31 7.77
CA ASP A 37 7.16 -2.97 8.31
C ASP A 37 8.04 -2.17 7.31
N CYS A 38 7.48 -1.10 6.75
CA CYS A 38 8.18 -0.23 5.81
C CYS A 38 9.38 0.48 6.45
N CYS A 39 9.38 0.74 7.76
CA CYS A 39 10.55 1.26 8.47
C CYS A 39 11.68 0.24 8.50
N GLU A 40 11.38 -1.06 8.67
CA GLU A 40 12.39 -2.12 8.62
C GLU A 40 12.92 -2.31 7.20
N LEU A 41 12.04 -2.36 6.20
CA LEU A 41 12.43 -2.44 4.79
C LEU A 41 13.31 -1.24 4.39
N GLY A 42 12.96 -0.03 4.85
CA GLY A 42 13.66 1.21 4.54
C GLY A 42 14.88 1.51 5.40
N GLU A 43 15.19 0.66 6.39
CA GLU A 43 16.25 0.88 7.39
C GLU A 43 16.11 2.24 8.09
N ILE A 44 14.89 2.59 8.47
CA ILE A 44 14.55 3.87 9.11
C ILE A 44 14.94 3.84 10.59
N ASP A 45 15.66 4.86 11.04
CA ASP A 45 15.96 5.08 12.45
C ASP A 45 14.71 5.62 13.17
N LYS A 46 14.17 4.79 14.06
CA LYS A 46 12.98 5.07 14.87
C LYS A 46 13.32 5.71 16.24
N THR A 47 14.57 6.10 16.50
CA THR A 47 14.96 6.74 17.77
C THR A 47 14.23 8.07 17.99
N ASN A 48 14.07 8.87 16.93
CA ASN A 48 13.23 10.08 16.95
C ASN A 48 11.92 9.83 16.17
N TYR A 49 10.92 9.32 16.88
CA TYR A 49 9.70 8.74 16.29
C TYR A 49 8.58 9.78 16.07
N VAL A 50 8.87 10.79 15.25
CA VAL A 50 7.92 11.83 14.83
C VAL A 50 7.75 11.81 13.31
N GLU A 51 6.58 12.20 12.83
CA GLU A 51 6.20 12.09 11.41
C GLU A 51 7.21 12.75 10.48
N GLU A 52 7.57 14.01 10.75
CA GLU A 52 8.52 14.77 9.95
C GLU A 52 9.88 14.04 9.83
N ASN A 53 10.39 13.49 10.94
CA ASN A 53 11.67 12.81 10.95
C ASN A 53 11.63 11.49 10.16
N LEU A 54 10.57 10.70 10.32
CA LEU A 54 10.40 9.44 9.58
C LEU A 54 10.20 9.71 8.09
N HIS A 55 9.31 10.65 7.75
CA HIS A 55 9.06 11.07 6.38
C HIS A 55 10.35 11.56 5.70
N ASN A 56 11.15 12.40 6.39
CA ASN A 56 12.43 12.87 5.88
C ASN A 56 13.40 11.72 5.59
N GLN A 57 13.46 10.69 6.43
CA GLN A 57 14.31 9.53 6.15
C GLN A 57 13.81 8.72 4.94
N PHE A 58 12.49 8.54 4.79
CA PHE A 58 11.92 7.85 3.63
C PHE A 58 12.26 8.55 2.31
N ILE A 59 12.07 9.88 2.24
CA ILE A 59 12.34 10.63 1.00
C ILE A 59 13.85 10.78 0.71
N ASN A 60 14.71 10.62 1.72
CA ASN A 60 16.17 10.70 1.59
C ASN A 60 16.83 9.31 1.47
N GLY A 61 16.19 8.39 0.75
CA GLY A 61 16.76 7.08 0.41
C GLY A 61 16.07 5.88 1.06
N GLY A 62 15.21 6.09 2.06
CA GLY A 62 14.48 5.00 2.72
C GLY A 62 13.53 4.26 1.77
N ILE A 63 12.87 4.96 0.85
CA ILE A 63 12.02 4.34 -0.18
C ILE A 63 12.86 3.43 -1.09
N GLU A 64 14.02 3.89 -1.56
CA GLU A 64 14.90 3.13 -2.45
C GLU A 64 15.43 1.86 -1.78
N LYS A 65 15.81 1.96 -0.51
CA LYS A 65 16.20 0.81 0.31
C LYS A 65 15.06 -0.18 0.47
N ALA A 66 13.86 0.31 0.81
CA ALA A 66 12.68 -0.53 0.98
C ALA A 66 12.34 -1.30 -0.31
N VAL A 67 12.39 -0.62 -1.45
CA VAL A 67 12.20 -1.24 -2.78
C VAL A 67 13.24 -2.33 -3.04
N ALA A 68 14.52 -2.06 -2.78
CA ALA A 68 15.58 -3.05 -2.98
C ALA A 68 15.41 -4.29 -2.08
N ASN A 69 15.08 -4.07 -0.80
CA ASN A 69 14.85 -5.14 0.17
C ASN A 69 13.60 -5.97 -0.17
N LEU A 70 12.52 -5.33 -0.61
CA LEU A 70 11.30 -6.01 -1.04
C LEU A 70 11.56 -6.89 -2.27
N LEU A 71 12.21 -6.35 -3.32
CA LEU A 71 12.61 -7.10 -4.51
C LEU A 71 13.54 -8.27 -4.21
N LYS A 72 14.40 -8.15 -3.19
CA LYS A 72 15.28 -9.24 -2.74
C LYS A 72 14.49 -10.37 -2.08
N THR A 73 13.43 -10.02 -1.36
CA THR A 73 12.66 -10.96 -0.53
C THR A 73 11.58 -11.67 -1.34
N GLU A 74 10.86 -10.92 -2.18
CA GLU A 74 9.72 -11.40 -2.93
C GLU A 74 10.10 -11.81 -4.36
N LYS A 75 10.01 -13.12 -4.64
CA LYS A 75 10.41 -13.72 -5.93
C LYS A 75 9.26 -14.33 -6.72
N ASN A 76 8.16 -14.65 -6.04
CA ASN A 76 7.01 -15.30 -6.64
C ASN A 76 5.88 -14.28 -6.86
N PRO A 77 4.92 -14.56 -7.75
CA PRO A 77 3.73 -13.74 -7.88
C PRO A 77 3.02 -13.57 -6.53
N ILE A 78 2.69 -12.33 -6.15
CA ILE A 78 2.01 -11.98 -4.90
C ILE A 78 0.86 -10.99 -5.14
N ASP A 79 -0.11 -10.97 -4.23
CA ASP A 79 -1.03 -9.84 -4.10
C ASP A 79 -0.44 -8.85 -3.09
N ILE A 80 -0.72 -7.56 -3.26
CA ILE A 80 -0.16 -6.50 -2.43
C ILE A 80 -1.30 -5.62 -1.93
N LEU A 81 -1.37 -5.43 -0.61
CA LEU A 81 -2.15 -4.38 0.03
C LEU A 81 -1.19 -3.43 0.74
N ALA A 82 -1.19 -2.15 0.36
CA ALA A 82 -0.15 -1.23 0.80
C ALA A 82 -0.73 0.12 1.19
N PHE A 83 -0.24 0.68 2.30
CA PHE A 83 -0.80 1.88 2.91
C PHE A 83 0.19 3.03 2.89
N SER A 84 -0.28 4.24 2.57
CA SER A 84 0.53 5.46 2.59
C SER A 84 1.87 5.28 1.86
N ILE A 85 3.02 5.50 2.51
CA ILE A 85 4.34 5.33 1.91
C ILE A 85 4.59 3.90 1.39
N GLY A 86 3.98 2.89 2.02
CA GLY A 86 4.02 1.50 1.57
C GLY A 86 3.47 1.34 0.15
N GLY A 87 2.45 2.11 -0.21
CA GLY A 87 1.91 2.11 -1.57
C GLY A 87 2.91 2.63 -2.61
N THR A 88 3.67 3.68 -2.29
CA THR A 88 4.77 4.15 -3.13
C THR A 88 5.90 3.12 -3.22
N ILE A 89 6.23 2.44 -2.13
CA ILE A 89 7.23 1.36 -2.13
C ILE A 89 6.76 0.21 -3.04
N ALA A 90 5.50 -0.23 -2.94
CA ALA A 90 4.93 -1.25 -3.81
C ALA A 90 4.96 -0.83 -5.27
N TRP A 91 4.51 0.39 -5.58
CA TRP A 91 4.48 0.95 -6.93
C TRP A 91 5.86 0.95 -7.58
N LYS A 92 6.86 1.51 -6.87
CA LYS A 92 8.24 1.57 -7.37
C LYS A 92 8.89 0.20 -7.47
N SER A 93 8.55 -0.73 -6.58
CA SER A 93 9.01 -2.12 -6.67
C SER A 93 8.44 -2.81 -7.90
N ALA A 94 7.16 -2.62 -8.18
CA ALA A 94 6.49 -3.14 -9.37
C ALA A 94 7.09 -2.59 -10.66
N LEU A 95 7.37 -1.28 -10.73
CA LEU A 95 8.10 -0.67 -11.85
C LEU A 95 9.52 -1.24 -12.05
N LYS A 96 10.14 -1.79 -11.00
CA LYS A 96 11.45 -2.45 -11.03
C LYS A 96 11.37 -3.97 -11.19
N GLY A 97 10.20 -4.52 -11.52
CA GLY A 97 10.03 -5.93 -11.84
C GLY A 97 9.58 -6.83 -10.70
N LEU A 98 9.05 -6.26 -9.60
CA LEU A 98 8.32 -7.05 -8.61
C LEU A 98 7.10 -7.71 -9.27
N ASN A 99 7.03 -9.04 -9.21
CA ASN A 99 5.94 -9.80 -9.83
C ASN A 99 4.71 -9.79 -8.92
N PHE A 100 3.68 -9.04 -9.29
CA PHE A 100 2.42 -8.96 -8.55
C PHE A 100 1.22 -9.30 -9.44
N ARG A 101 0.16 -9.83 -8.81
CA ARG A 101 -1.13 -10.09 -9.46
C ARG A 101 -2.04 -8.87 -9.32
N ASN A 102 -2.28 -8.46 -8.08
CA ASN A 102 -3.11 -7.32 -7.72
C ASN A 102 -2.34 -6.39 -6.76
N LEU A 103 -2.41 -5.08 -7.00
CA LEU A 103 -1.90 -4.03 -6.13
C LEU A 103 -3.07 -3.15 -5.67
N PHE A 104 -3.38 -3.24 -4.39
CA PHE A 104 -4.33 -2.38 -3.70
C PHE A 104 -3.54 -1.34 -2.90
N ALA A 105 -3.56 -0.09 -3.34
CA ALA A 105 -2.82 0.99 -2.70
C ALA A 105 -3.80 1.97 -2.04
N VAL A 106 -3.67 2.16 -0.73
CA VAL A 106 -4.61 2.92 0.10
C VAL A 106 -3.90 4.16 0.64
N SER A 107 -4.47 5.33 0.38
CA SER A 107 -3.92 6.65 0.70
C SER A 107 -2.45 6.81 0.29
N SER A 108 -2.04 6.26 -0.84
CA SER A 108 -0.61 6.16 -1.16
C SER A 108 0.01 7.53 -1.42
N THR A 109 0.90 7.96 -0.52
CA THR A 109 1.57 9.26 -0.68
C THR A 109 2.52 9.20 -1.86
N ARG A 110 2.77 10.36 -2.50
CA ARG A 110 3.78 10.53 -3.57
C ARG A 110 3.48 9.87 -4.91
N LEU A 111 2.43 9.05 -5.06
CA LEU A 111 2.06 8.51 -6.39
C LEU A 111 1.75 9.61 -7.41
N ARG A 112 1.21 10.76 -6.96
CA ARG A 112 1.00 11.96 -7.77
C ARG A 112 2.25 12.52 -8.48
N TYR A 113 3.45 12.03 -8.12
CA TYR A 113 4.72 12.41 -8.76
C TYR A 113 5.23 11.35 -9.75
N GLU A 114 4.57 10.20 -9.85
CA GLU A 114 4.94 9.15 -10.80
C GLU A 114 4.26 9.39 -12.15
N ASP A 115 4.96 9.09 -13.24
CA ASP A 115 4.50 9.24 -14.63
C ASP A 115 4.36 7.89 -15.36
N LYS A 116 4.64 6.79 -14.64
CA LYS A 116 4.62 5.43 -15.16
C LYS A 116 3.74 4.54 -14.30
N THR A 117 2.96 3.70 -14.96
CA THR A 117 2.12 2.68 -14.34
C THR A 117 2.80 1.32 -14.41
N PRO A 118 2.92 0.58 -13.30
CA PRO A 118 3.39 -0.80 -13.33
C PRO A 118 2.37 -1.70 -14.05
N ASN A 119 2.86 -2.72 -14.75
CA ASN A 119 1.99 -3.69 -15.41
C ASN A 119 1.33 -4.61 -14.38
N GLY A 120 0.00 -4.60 -14.32
CA GLY A 120 -0.79 -5.48 -13.46
C GLY A 120 -2.16 -4.90 -13.13
N ILE A 121 -2.93 -5.60 -12.30
CA ILE A 121 -4.22 -5.09 -11.82
C ILE A 121 -3.96 -4.18 -10.63
N ILE A 122 -4.33 -2.91 -10.76
CA ILE A 122 -4.12 -1.89 -9.73
C ILE A 122 -5.47 -1.30 -9.36
N LYS A 123 -5.73 -1.15 -8.06
CA LYS A 123 -6.84 -0.33 -7.55
C LYS A 123 -6.32 0.59 -6.45
N LEU A 124 -6.67 1.87 -6.56
CA LEU A 124 -6.28 2.91 -5.61
C LEU A 124 -7.47 3.32 -4.74
N TYR A 125 -7.21 3.65 -3.48
CA TYR A 125 -8.23 4.19 -2.57
C TYR A 125 -7.69 5.46 -1.92
N TYR A 126 -8.49 6.52 -1.88
CA TYR A 126 -8.14 7.77 -1.20
C TYR A 126 -9.34 8.32 -0.43
N GLY A 127 -9.06 8.99 0.69
CA GLY A 127 -10.05 9.85 1.33
C GLY A 127 -10.27 11.11 0.50
N GLU A 128 -11.52 11.59 0.43
CA GLU A 128 -11.90 12.82 -0.28
C GLU A 128 -11.12 14.06 0.19
N ASN A 129 -10.75 14.11 1.46
CA ASN A 129 -10.01 15.21 2.07
C ASN A 129 -8.49 14.93 2.16
N ASP A 130 -8.01 13.78 1.67
CA ASP A 130 -6.57 13.46 1.69
C ASP A 130 -5.80 14.41 0.78
N SER A 131 -5.01 15.31 1.38
CA SER A 131 -4.13 16.25 0.68
C SER A 131 -3.10 15.61 -0.26
N ASN A 132 -2.89 14.29 -0.17
CA ASN A 132 -1.95 13.55 -1.01
C ASN A 132 -2.55 12.94 -2.28
N ILE A 133 -3.87 12.98 -2.44
CA ILE A 133 -4.58 12.44 -3.60
C ILE A 133 -4.01 13.03 -4.92
N PRO A 134 -3.77 12.21 -5.96
CA PRO A 134 -3.50 12.71 -7.31
C PRO A 134 -4.67 13.55 -7.85
N ASN A 135 -4.39 14.46 -8.76
CA ASN A 135 -5.46 15.20 -9.45
C ASN A 135 -6.14 14.32 -10.52
N ASN A 136 -7.29 14.78 -11.04
CA ASN A 136 -8.04 14.04 -12.05
C ASN A 136 -7.20 13.77 -13.32
N ASP A 137 -6.43 14.75 -13.78
CA ASP A 137 -5.54 14.61 -14.94
C ASP A 137 -4.57 13.42 -14.79
N TRP A 138 -4.05 13.19 -13.58
CA TRP A 138 -3.16 12.07 -13.29
C TRP A 138 -3.89 10.72 -13.41
N PHE A 139 -5.10 10.62 -12.85
CA PHE A 139 -5.92 9.40 -12.97
C PHE A 139 -6.31 9.10 -14.42
N GLU A 140 -6.71 10.12 -15.17
CA GLU A 140 -7.07 10.00 -16.59
C GLU A 140 -5.86 9.57 -17.43
N THR A 141 -4.72 10.22 -17.23
CA THR A 141 -3.47 9.94 -17.96
C THR A 141 -3.01 8.50 -17.76
N LEU A 142 -3.09 7.99 -16.53
CA LEU A 142 -2.61 6.65 -16.21
C LEU A 142 -3.67 5.56 -16.33
N SER A 143 -4.95 5.93 -16.49
CA SER A 143 -6.09 5.01 -16.66
C SER A 143 -6.16 3.91 -15.59
N ILE A 144 -6.01 4.31 -14.32
CA ILE A 144 -6.00 3.41 -13.15
C ILE A 144 -7.38 3.39 -12.49
N ASP A 145 -7.82 2.21 -12.04
CA ASP A 145 -9.04 2.06 -11.21
C ASP A 145 -8.83 2.71 -9.84
N PHE A 146 -9.75 3.57 -9.41
CA PHE A 146 -9.66 4.25 -8.13
C PHE A 146 -11.03 4.44 -7.47
N GLU A 147 -11.01 4.58 -6.14
CA GLU A 147 -12.20 4.86 -5.34
C GLU A 147 -11.92 5.97 -4.33
N ILE A 148 -12.80 6.97 -4.30
CA ILE A 148 -12.73 8.10 -3.36
C ILE A 148 -13.75 7.88 -2.25
N ILE A 149 -13.27 7.82 -1.02
CA ILE A 149 -14.09 7.62 0.18
C ILE A 149 -14.48 8.99 0.73
N LYS A 150 -15.78 9.28 0.75
CA LYS A 150 -16.32 10.61 1.09
C LYS A 150 -16.04 11.02 2.54
N ASN A 151 -15.75 12.30 2.75
CA ASN A 151 -15.47 12.91 4.06
C ASN A 151 -14.34 12.22 4.86
N MET A 152 -13.44 11.51 4.18
CA MET A 152 -12.34 10.79 4.81
C MET A 152 -11.02 11.51 4.63
N GLU A 153 -10.20 11.49 5.68
CA GLU A 153 -8.84 12.04 5.71
C GLU A 153 -7.81 10.99 5.27
N HIS A 154 -6.52 11.31 5.37
CA HIS A 154 -5.43 10.43 4.94
C HIS A 154 -5.41 9.06 5.63
N ASP A 155 -5.64 9.02 6.95
CA ASP A 155 -5.53 7.83 7.81
C ASP A 155 -6.84 7.05 7.97
N PHE A 156 -7.81 7.28 7.08
CA PHE A 156 -9.11 6.61 7.08
C PHE A 156 -9.01 5.08 7.09
N TYR A 157 -7.92 4.54 6.53
CA TYR A 157 -7.64 3.12 6.48
C TYR A 157 -7.41 2.49 7.86
N THR A 158 -7.28 3.29 8.91
CA THR A 158 -7.19 2.82 10.30
C THR A 158 -8.56 2.62 10.95
N GLU A 159 -9.63 3.11 10.32
CA GLU A 159 -11.01 2.95 10.79
C GLU A 159 -11.58 1.60 10.37
N ILE A 160 -12.32 0.94 11.27
CA ILE A 160 -12.83 -0.41 11.05
C ILE A 160 -13.85 -0.49 9.90
N ASP A 161 -14.67 0.55 9.72
CA ASP A 161 -15.67 0.61 8.65
C ASP A 161 -14.98 0.67 7.27
N CYS A 162 -13.97 1.51 7.16
CA CYS A 162 -13.12 1.63 5.96
C CYS A 162 -12.32 0.36 5.69
N THR A 163 -11.73 -0.23 6.74
CA THR A 163 -11.04 -1.53 6.67
C THR A 163 -11.97 -2.61 6.13
N THR A 164 -13.19 -2.70 6.64
CA THR A 164 -14.21 -3.66 6.21
C THR A 164 -14.60 -3.43 4.74
N LEU A 165 -14.80 -2.18 4.34
CA LEU A 165 -15.10 -1.80 2.96
C LEU A 165 -13.99 -2.27 2.01
N ILE A 166 -12.74 -1.91 2.29
CA ILE A 166 -11.58 -2.26 1.45
C ILE A 166 -11.43 -3.78 1.36
N CYS A 167 -11.49 -4.49 2.49
CA CYS A 167 -11.38 -5.95 2.52
C CYS A 167 -12.49 -6.62 1.72
N ASN A 168 -13.73 -6.16 1.82
CA ASN A 168 -14.85 -6.71 1.04
C ASN A 168 -14.63 -6.53 -0.47
N GLU A 169 -14.10 -5.38 -0.90
CA GLU A 169 -13.78 -5.14 -2.32
C GLU A 169 -12.64 -6.05 -2.82
N ILE A 170 -11.59 -6.22 -2.02
CA ILE A 170 -10.50 -7.17 -2.32
C ILE A 170 -11.06 -8.58 -2.49
N LEU A 171 -11.92 -9.00 -1.55
CA LEU A 171 -12.53 -10.33 -1.57
C LEU A 171 -13.42 -10.54 -2.80
N LYS A 172 -14.21 -9.54 -3.22
CA LYS A 172 -15.04 -9.63 -4.43
C LYS A 172 -14.20 -9.87 -5.69
N LYS A 173 -13.10 -9.12 -5.86
CA LYS A 173 -12.22 -9.25 -7.04
C LYS A 173 -11.60 -10.64 -7.18
N ILE A 174 -11.32 -11.33 -6.07
CA ILE A 174 -10.79 -12.70 -6.10
C ILE A 174 -11.85 -13.71 -6.56
N HIS A 175 -13.11 -13.53 -6.18
CA HIS A 175 -14.19 -14.46 -6.54
C HIS A 175 -14.60 -14.36 -8.01
N THR A 176 -14.19 -13.30 -8.73
CA THR A 176 -14.53 -13.12 -10.15
C THR A 176 -13.52 -13.80 -11.10
N ILE A 177 -12.45 -14.41 -10.57
CA ILE A 177 -11.37 -15.04 -11.37
C ILE A 177 -11.46 -16.58 -11.35
N CYS A 178 -12.52 -17.15 -10.76
CA CYS A 178 -12.80 -18.59 -10.78
C CYS A 178 -13.84 -18.98 -11.85
#